data_AF-A0A392W424-F1
#
_entry.id   AF-A0A392W424-F1
#
_cell.length_a   1.000
_cell.length_b   1.000
_cell.length_c   1.000
_cell.angle_alpha   90.00
_cell.angle_beta   90.00
_cell.angle_gamma   90.00
#
_symmetry.space_group_name_H-M   'P 1'
#
loop_
_entity.id
_entity.type
_entity.pdbx_description
1 polymer ?
#
loop_
_entity_poly.entity_id
_entity_poly.type
_entity_poly.pdbx_seq_one_letter_code
_entity_poly.pdbx_strand_id
1 'polypeptide(L)' 'MDKSSIDDVVLVGGSSRIPKVKQLLQNFFNGKELCKSINPDEAVAYGAAVQA' A
#
# COMPACT_ATOMS: atom_id res chain seq x y z
N MET A 1 -10.85 5.36 -14.52
CA MET A 1 -10.66 5.75 -13.12
C MET A 1 -9.57 6.80 -13.10
N ASP A 2 -9.87 7.99 -12.59
CA ASP A 2 -8.85 9.03 -12.45
C ASP A 2 -7.91 8.60 -11.31
N LYS A 3 -6.60 8.78 -11.47
CA LYS A 3 -5.63 8.47 -10.41
C LYS A 3 -5.83 9.35 -9.18
N SER A 4 -6.44 10.52 -9.38
CA SER A 4 -6.84 11.43 -8.31
C SER A 4 -7.98 10.89 -7.45
N SER A 5 -8.75 9.89 -7.93
CA SER A 5 -9.87 9.32 -7.17
C SER A 5 -9.46 8.22 -6.19
N ILE A 6 -8.16 7.95 -6.05
CA ILE A 6 -7.64 7.02 -5.06
C ILE A 6 -7.25 7.85 -3.85
N ASP A 7 -7.83 7.58 -2.69
CA ASP A 7 -7.60 8.31 -1.43
C ASP A 7 -6.45 7.74 -0.60
N ASP A 8 -6.20 6.44 -0.68
CA ASP A 8 -5.11 5.77 0.02
C ASP A 8 -4.52 4.62 -0.78
N VAL A 9 -3.21 4.40 -0.61
CA VAL A 9 -2.49 3.28 -1.21
C VAL A 9 -1.78 2.51 -0.10
N VAL A 10 -2.30 1.33 0.22
CA VAL A 10 -1.72 0.44 1.24
C VAL A 10 -0.85 -0.62 0.56
N LEU A 11 0.39 -0.78 1.03
CA LEU A 11 1.30 -1.80 0.53
C LEU A 11 1.19 -3.07 1.37
N VAL A 12 1.05 -4.22 0.72
CA VAL A 12 0.90 -5.52 1.38
C VAL A 12 1.85 -6.54 0.75
N GLY A 13 2.39 -7.45 1.57
CA GLY A 13 3.27 -8.54 1.15
C GLY A 13 4.77 -8.16 1.10
N GLY A 14 5.64 -9.13 1.34
CA GLY A 14 7.09 -8.92 1.50
C GLY A 14 7.79 -8.23 0.33
N SER A 15 7.39 -8.49 -0.91
CA SER A 15 7.98 -7.85 -2.11
C SER A 15 7.73 -6.33 -2.16
N SER A 16 6.72 -5.83 -1.46
CA SER A 16 6.48 -4.39 -1.32
C SER A 16 7.55 -3.68 -0.47
N ARG A 17 8.43 -4.43 0.22
CA ARG A 17 9.60 -3.89 0.94
C ARG A 17 10.70 -3.40 -0.01
N ILE A 18 10.69 -3.84 -1.28
CA ILE A 18 11.69 -3.47 -2.28
C ILE A 18 11.61 -1.95 -2.55
N PRO A 19 12.70 -1.17 -2.33
CA PRO A 19 12.69 0.28 -2.49
C PRO A 19 12.27 0.74 -3.90
N LYS A 20 12.69 -0.01 -4.94
CA LYS A 20 12.35 0.32 -6.32
C LYS A 20 10.85 0.21 -6.59
N VAL A 21 10.17 -0.77 -6.00
CA VAL A 21 8.71 -0.94 -6.14
C VAL A 21 7.97 0.23 -5.50
N LYS A 22 8.40 0.66 -4.31
CA LYS A 22 7.82 1.84 -3.64
C LYS A 22 7.98 3.10 -4.49
N GLN A 23 9.17 3.32 -5.06
CA GLN A 23 9.43 4.48 -5.90
C GLN A 23 8.60 4.46 -7.19
N LEU A 24 8.47 3.29 -7.84
CA LEU A 24 7.64 3.15 -9.03
C LEU A 24 6.16 3.42 -8.71
N LEU A 25 5.65 2.93 -7.59
CA LEU A 25 4.28 3.17 -7.14
C LEU A 25 4.05 4.64 -6.77
N GLN A 26 4.96 5.28 -6.03
CA GLN A 26 4.89 6.72 -5.76
C GLN A 26 4.83 7.53 -7.06
N ASN A 27 5.72 7.24 -8.02
CA ASN A 27 5.71 7.92 -9.32
C ASN A 27 4.43 7.66 -10.11
N PHE A 28 3.89 6.44 -10.03
CA PHE A 28 2.66 6.07 -10.72
C PHE A 28 1.43 6.84 -10.20
N PHE A 29 1.39 7.08 -8.88
CA PHE A 29 0.36 7.87 -8.20
C PHE A 29 0.76 9.35 -8.02
N ASN A 30 1.55 9.90 -8.93
CA ASN A 30 1.90 11.34 -8.97
C ASN A 30 2.59 11.87 -7.70
N GLY A 31 3.47 11.07 -7.10
CA GLY A 31 4.22 11.44 -5.89
C GLY A 31 3.42 11.28 -4.60
N LYS A 32 2.22 10.69 -4.65
CA LYS A 32 1.40 10.44 -3.48
C LYS A 32 2.13 9.58 -2.44
N GLU A 33 2.00 9.96 -1.17
CA GLU A 33 2.59 9.20 -0.09
C GLU A 33 1.89 7.83 0.07
N LEU A 34 2.69 6.77 0.11
CA LEU A 34 2.19 5.41 0.33
C LEU A 34 1.94 5.21 1.82
N CYS A 35 0.82 4.60 2.17
CA CYS A 35 0.42 4.39 3.55
C CYS A 35 1.33 3.34 4.22
N LYS A 36 2.04 3.75 5.28
CA LYS A 36 3.00 2.92 6.04
C LYS A 36 2.50 2.54 7.43
N SER A 37 1.27 2.93 7.79
CA SER A 37 0.70 2.74 9.13
C SER A 37 0.39 1.27 9.45
N ILE A 38 0.38 0.39 8.45
CA ILE A 38 0.07 -1.03 8.59
C ILE A 38 1.29 -1.86 8.22
N ASN A 39 1.61 -2.86 9.05
CA ASN A 39 2.64 -3.83 8.74
C ASN A 39 2.22 -4.68 7.52
N PRO A 40 2.96 -4.65 6.40
CA PRO A 40 2.55 -5.31 5.15
C PRO A 40 2.40 -6.82 5.25
N ASP A 41 3.05 -7.46 6.23
CA ASP A 41 2.98 -8.92 6.41
C ASP A 41 1.76 -9.32 7.27
N GLU A 42 1.25 -8.40 8.09
CA GLU A 42 0.13 -8.66 9.02
C GLU A 42 -1.19 -8.06 8.53
N ALA A 43 -1.14 -7.13 7.56
CA ALA A 43 -2.32 -6.40 7.05
C ALA A 43 -3.47 -7.33 6.65
N VAL A 44 -3.16 -8.44 5.97
CA VAL A 44 -4.17 -9.41 5.50
C VAL A 44 -4.76 -10.18 6.68
N ALA A 45 -3.92 -10.68 7.58
CA ALA A 45 -4.37 -11.44 8.75
C ALA A 45 -5.18 -10.57 9.70
N TYR A 46 -4.77 -9.31 9.88
CA TYR A 46 -5.50 -8.33 10.69
C TYR A 46 -6.88 -8.03 10.11
N GLY A 47 -6.97 -7.78 8.80
CA GLY A 47 -8.25 -7.56 8.13
C GLY A 47 -9.18 -8.78 8.23
N ALA A 48 -8.63 -9.98 8.10
CA ALA A 48 -9.38 -11.22 8.27
C ALA A 48 -9.89 -11.41 9.72
N ALA A 49 -9.08 -11.07 10.72
CA ALA A 49 -9.45 -11.18 12.14
C ALA A 49 -10.49 -10.14 12.58
N VAL A 50 -10.47 -8.93 12.00
CA VAL A 50 -11.46 -7.89 12.29
C VAL A 50 -12.83 -8.22 11.71
N GLN A 51 -12.86 -8.88 10.55
CA GLN A 51 -14.09 -9.26 9.86
C GLN A 51 -14.65 -10.63 10.31
N ALA A 52 -13.91 -11.37 11.14
CA ALA A 52 -14.24 -12.71 11.59
C ALA A 52 -15.49 -12.79 12.47
#